data_AF-A0AA41S3N3-F1
#
_entry.id   AF-A0AA41S3N3-F1
#
_cell.length_a   1.000
_cell.length_b   1.000
_cell.length_c   1.000
_cell.angle_alpha   90.00
_cell.angle_beta   90.00
_cell.angle_gamma   90.00
#
_symmetry.space_group_name_H-M   'P 1'
#
loop_
_entity.id
_entity.type
_entity.pdbx_description
1 polymer ?
#
loop_
_entity_poly.entity_id
_entity_poly.type
_entity_poly.pdbx_seq_one_letter_code
_entity_poly.pdbx_strand_id
1 'polypeptide(L)'
;MYLVVYLIHPFRRYIGRHMMDDLRFPLKDVTVKFWVVPLYAAGLPLITLLGFYYKRRDVYDLHHGVLGLLFTVITTGVLTEAIKNATGRPRPYFFWRCFPDGKDVYDAIGDVICHGTESLIRESYKSFPSGHTSWSFAGLGFLSLYLAGKIKAFDQRGHIAKLCVVLLPLLLASGVGITLVDDYWHHWVDVCAGAVLGLAVATTFYLQFFPPPYHNQGWGPYAYFRMLEQLHNTNGARVEPQREQIDAARNGSQMLDELEEGKR
;
A
#
# COMPACT_ATOMS: atom_id res chain seq x y z
N MET A 1 10.88 14.36 1.61
CA MET A 1 9.56 14.66 2.23
C MET A 1 9.37 13.94 3.56
N TYR A 2 9.41 12.60 3.64
CA TYR A 2 9.25 11.86 4.90
C TYR A 2 10.17 12.34 6.04
N LEU A 3 11.49 12.42 5.79
CA LEU A 3 12.45 12.89 6.80
C LEU A 3 12.16 14.31 7.29
N VAL A 4 11.70 15.19 6.39
CA VAL A 4 11.34 16.57 6.76
C VAL A 4 10.17 16.55 7.73
N VAL A 5 9.13 15.78 7.44
CA VAL A 5 7.96 15.65 8.32
C VAL A 5 8.35 15.00 9.65
N TYR A 6 9.22 13.99 9.65
CA TYR A 6 9.66 13.31 10.87
C TYR A 6 10.36 14.24 11.87
N LEU A 7 11.09 15.25 11.38
CA LEU A 7 11.82 16.23 12.21
C LEU A 7 10.93 17.30 12.84
N ILE A 8 9.70 17.47 12.35
CA ILE A 8 8.75 18.45 12.90
C ILE A 8 8.31 18.02 14.30
N HIS A 9 8.26 18.98 15.22
CA HIS A 9 7.72 18.74 16.56
C HIS A 9 6.19 18.54 16.49
N PRO A 10 5.66 17.50 17.14
CA PRO A 10 4.23 17.27 17.20
C PRO A 10 3.55 18.38 18.01
N PHE A 11 2.28 18.64 17.70
CA PHE A 11 1.40 19.50 18.47
C PHE A 11 1.39 19.05 19.94
N ARG A 12 1.58 20.00 20.87
CA ARG A 12 1.47 19.73 22.31
C ARG A 12 0.01 19.90 22.73
N ARG A 13 -0.69 18.77 22.84
CA ARG A 13 -2.07 18.73 23.31
C ARG A 13 -2.09 18.90 24.83
N TYR A 14 -3.05 19.69 25.34
CA TYR A 14 -3.33 19.83 26.77
C TYR A 14 -3.63 18.46 27.42
N ILE A 15 -3.00 18.17 28.55
CA ILE A 15 -3.20 16.95 29.33
C ILE A 15 -3.44 17.32 30.80
N GLY A 16 -4.72 17.28 31.20
CA GLY A 16 -5.11 17.51 32.59
C GLY A 16 -4.90 16.30 33.50
N ARG A 17 -4.90 16.53 34.81
CA ARG A 17 -4.71 15.47 35.84
C ARG A 17 -5.65 14.27 35.69
N HIS A 18 -6.94 14.51 35.45
CA HIS A 18 -7.92 13.44 35.28
C HIS A 18 -7.71 12.58 34.02
N MET A 19 -7.02 13.11 33.01
CA MET A 19 -6.69 12.35 31.79
C MET A 19 -5.47 11.44 32.01
N MET A 20 -4.71 11.67 33.08
CA MET A 20 -3.46 10.96 33.34
C MET A 20 -3.68 9.49 33.73
N ASP A 21 -4.86 9.16 34.26
CA ASP A 21 -5.22 7.80 34.65
C ASP A 21 -5.18 6.83 33.46
N ASP A 22 -5.63 7.29 32.28
CA ASP A 22 -5.58 6.52 31.02
C ASP A 22 -4.20 6.54 30.33
N LEU A 23 -3.25 7.31 30.87
CA LEU A 23 -1.91 7.53 30.31
C LEU A 23 -0.78 6.96 31.18
N ARG A 24 -1.15 6.16 32.20
CA ARG A 24 -0.24 5.58 33.20
C ARG A 24 0.04 4.09 33.01
N PHE A 25 -0.28 3.53 31.85
CA PHE A 25 0.01 2.12 31.55
C PHE A 25 1.52 1.83 31.65
N PRO A 26 1.90 0.60 32.03
CA PRO A 26 3.30 0.24 32.24
C PRO A 26 4.11 0.37 30.95
N LEU A 27 5.33 0.91 31.07
CA LEU A 27 6.25 1.03 29.95
C LEU A 27 6.88 -0.33 29.62
N LYS A 28 6.32 -1.01 28.61
CA LYS A 28 6.85 -2.27 28.06
C LYS A 28 7.69 -2.05 26.80
N ASP A 29 8.58 -2.99 26.52
CA ASP A 29 9.24 -3.07 25.22
C ASP A 29 8.24 -3.40 24.12
N VAL A 30 8.39 -2.77 22.95
CA VAL A 30 7.58 -3.13 21.78
C VAL A 30 8.03 -4.48 21.20
N THR A 31 7.07 -5.38 20.98
CA THR A 31 7.26 -6.72 20.40
C THR A 31 7.83 -6.63 18.98
N VAL A 32 7.19 -5.81 18.13
CA VAL A 32 7.65 -5.58 16.75
C VAL A 32 8.39 -4.24 16.69
N LYS A 33 9.71 -4.31 16.56
CA LYS A 33 10.55 -3.10 16.44
C LYS A 33 10.25 -2.38 15.12
N PHE A 34 10.22 -1.05 15.16
CA PHE A 34 9.80 -0.24 14.01
C PHE A 34 10.65 -0.48 12.75
N TRP A 35 11.96 -0.69 12.89
CA TRP A 35 12.86 -0.96 11.75
C TRP A 35 12.56 -2.28 11.03
N VAL A 36 11.85 -3.22 11.66
CA VAL A 36 11.45 -4.48 11.05
C VAL A 36 10.27 -4.28 10.09
N VAL A 37 9.46 -3.24 10.31
CA VAL A 37 8.28 -2.92 9.51
C VAL A 37 8.59 -2.76 8.02
N PRO A 38 9.52 -1.89 7.57
CA PRO A 38 9.87 -1.79 6.15
C PRO A 38 10.38 -3.11 5.57
N LEU A 39 11.08 -3.94 6.36
CA LEU A 39 11.66 -5.20 5.87
C LEU A 39 10.57 -6.17 5.40
N TYR A 40 9.53 -6.40 6.20
CA TYR A 40 8.44 -7.29 5.76
C TYR A 40 7.41 -6.57 4.90
N ALA A 41 7.08 -5.31 5.19
CA ALA A 41 6.02 -4.59 4.49
C ALA A 41 6.42 -4.23 3.04
N ALA A 42 7.70 -4.01 2.76
CA ALA A 42 8.19 -3.82 1.39
C ALA A 42 8.88 -5.09 0.84
N GLY A 43 9.59 -5.84 1.69
CA GLY A 43 10.34 -7.03 1.24
C GLY A 43 9.45 -8.19 0.82
N LEU A 44 8.41 -8.55 1.58
CA LEU A 44 7.52 -9.66 1.20
C LEU A 44 6.78 -9.40 -0.12
N PRO A 45 6.20 -8.21 -0.35
CA PRO A 45 5.62 -7.90 -1.66
C PRO A 45 6.67 -7.91 -2.78
N LEU A 46 7.85 -7.35 -2.56
CA LEU A 46 8.92 -7.33 -3.56
C LEU A 46 9.37 -8.75 -3.96
N ILE A 47 9.57 -9.64 -2.98
CA ILE A 47 9.91 -11.05 -3.23
C ILE A 47 8.81 -11.73 -4.04
N THR A 48 7.54 -11.47 -3.70
CA THR A 48 6.40 -12.03 -4.43
C THR A 48 6.36 -11.53 -5.88
N LEU A 49 6.56 -10.23 -6.11
CA LEU A 49 6.65 -9.61 -7.44
C LEU A 49 7.77 -10.25 -8.27
N LEU A 50 8.96 -10.42 -7.68
CA LEU A 50 10.10 -11.07 -8.33
C LEU A 50 9.83 -12.54 -8.66
N GLY A 51 9.12 -13.26 -7.77
CA GLY A 51 8.72 -14.65 -8.04
C GLY A 51 7.76 -14.78 -9.23
N PHE A 52 6.78 -13.87 -9.35
CA PHE A 52 5.90 -13.81 -10.52
C PHE A 52 6.66 -13.42 -11.80
N TYR A 53 7.58 -12.47 -11.70
CA TYR A 53 8.47 -12.10 -12.80
C TYR A 53 9.32 -13.29 -13.28
N TYR A 54 9.94 -14.03 -12.37
CA TYR A 54 10.77 -15.18 -12.74
C TYR A 54 9.96 -16.23 -13.54
N LYS A 55 8.70 -16.45 -13.14
CA LYS A 55 7.79 -17.42 -13.79
C LYS A 55 7.21 -16.92 -15.12
N ARG A 56 6.81 -15.65 -15.23
CA ARG A 56 6.09 -15.12 -16.39
C ARG A 56 6.95 -14.28 -17.35
N ARG A 57 8.13 -13.84 -16.90
CA ARG A 57 9.03 -12.91 -17.60
C ARG A 57 8.34 -11.62 -18.07
N ASP A 58 7.30 -11.20 -17.34
CA ASP A 58 6.54 -9.98 -17.62
C ASP A 58 7.19 -8.78 -16.90
N VAL A 59 7.93 -7.98 -17.66
CA VAL A 59 8.62 -6.78 -17.16
C VAL A 59 7.63 -5.67 -16.81
N TYR A 60 6.51 -5.57 -17.54
CA TYR A 60 5.50 -4.55 -17.26
C TYR A 60 4.86 -4.79 -15.89
N ASP A 61 4.54 -6.04 -15.59
CA ASP A 61 4.01 -6.45 -14.29
C ASP A 61 4.96 -6.13 -13.14
N LEU A 62 6.24 -6.50 -13.28
CA LEU A 62 7.26 -6.19 -12.27
C LEU A 62 7.42 -4.68 -12.07
N HIS A 63 7.56 -3.93 -13.16
CA HIS A 63 7.77 -2.48 -13.11
C HIS A 63 6.59 -1.77 -12.42
N HIS A 64 5.37 -2.05 -12.86
CA HIS A 64 4.17 -1.44 -12.30
C HIS A 64 3.89 -1.90 -10.86
N GLY A 65 4.18 -3.17 -10.55
CA GLY A 65 4.10 -3.68 -9.19
C GLY A 65 5.08 -3.01 -8.23
N VAL A 66 6.34 -2.83 -8.64
CA VAL A 66 7.36 -2.15 -7.84
C VAL A 66 7.03 -0.67 -7.67
N LEU A 67 6.63 0.03 -8.73
CA LEU A 67 6.20 1.43 -8.63
C LEU A 67 5.00 1.57 -7.69
N GLY A 68 3.97 0.74 -7.86
CA GLY A 68 2.78 0.74 -7.00
C GLY A 68 3.13 0.52 -5.53
N LEU A 69 4.01 -0.43 -5.23
CA LEU A 69 4.48 -0.71 -3.87
C LEU A 69 5.26 0.47 -3.27
N LEU A 70 6.20 1.04 -4.03
CA LEU A 70 7.02 2.16 -3.54
C LEU A 70 6.16 3.39 -3.24
N PHE A 71 5.26 3.77 -4.15
CA PHE A 71 4.34 4.88 -3.93
C PHE A 71 3.41 4.61 -2.74
N THR A 72 2.94 3.37 -2.57
CA THR A 72 2.11 2.97 -1.43
C THR A 72 2.84 3.20 -0.10
N VAL A 73 4.05 2.67 0.05
CA VAL A 73 4.80 2.73 1.32
C VAL A 73 5.26 4.15 1.62
N ILE A 74 5.82 4.87 0.63
CA ILE A 74 6.33 6.23 0.82
C ILE A 74 5.18 7.20 1.17
N THR A 75 4.08 7.14 0.43
CA THR A 75 2.91 8.02 0.66
C THR A 75 2.31 7.74 2.03
N THR A 76 2.12 6.47 2.39
CA THR A 76 1.63 6.10 3.73
C THR A 76 2.53 6.66 4.82
N GLY A 77 3.85 6.52 4.69
CA GLY A 77 4.78 7.05 5.69
C GLY A 77 4.71 8.54 5.88
N VAL A 78 4.60 9.30 4.78
CA VAL A 78 4.46 10.76 4.86
C VAL A 78 3.14 11.14 5.52
N LEU A 79 2.02 10.53 5.10
CA LEU A 79 0.69 10.84 5.64
C LEU A 79 0.61 10.50 7.13
N THR A 80 1.09 9.33 7.54
CA THR A 80 1.12 8.90 8.94
C THR A 80 1.90 9.89 9.81
N GLU A 81 3.12 10.26 9.43
CA GLU A 81 3.92 11.21 10.23
C GLU A 81 3.29 12.61 10.25
N ALA A 82 2.70 13.05 9.13
CA ALA A 82 2.02 14.34 9.09
C ALA A 82 0.83 14.37 10.07
N ILE A 83 0.00 13.31 10.09
CA ILE A 83 -1.14 13.21 11.01
C ILE A 83 -0.68 13.09 12.46
N LYS A 84 0.39 12.32 12.74
CA LYS A 84 0.98 12.25 14.08
C LYS A 84 1.39 13.61 14.61
N ASN A 85 2.10 14.38 13.78
CA ASN A 85 2.54 15.71 14.17
C ASN A 85 1.37 16.68 14.35
N ALA A 86 0.34 16.59 13.50
CA ALA A 86 -0.83 17.46 13.59
C ALA A 86 -1.72 17.15 14.81
N THR A 87 -1.87 15.87 15.16
CA THR A 87 -2.79 15.46 16.23
C THR A 87 -2.20 15.52 17.62
N GLY A 88 -0.90 15.21 17.78
CA GLY A 88 -0.23 15.29 19.07
C GLY A 88 -0.87 14.40 20.15
N ARG A 89 -1.42 13.24 19.78
CA ARG A 89 -2.10 12.37 20.74
C ARG A 89 -1.06 11.66 21.65
N PRO A 90 -1.18 11.77 22.98
CA PRO A 90 -0.31 11.04 23.90
C PRO A 90 -0.54 9.52 23.80
N ARG A 91 0.53 8.73 23.97
CA ARG A 91 0.50 7.27 24.03
C ARG A 91 0.03 6.77 25.41
N PRO A 92 -0.49 5.53 25.53
CA PRO A 92 -0.98 5.01 26.81
C PRO A 92 0.07 4.95 27.93
N TYR A 93 1.36 4.89 27.60
CA TYR A 93 2.46 4.93 28.59
C TYR A 93 3.02 6.33 28.87
N PHE A 94 2.39 7.40 28.36
CA PHE A 94 2.92 8.77 28.35
C PHE A 94 3.47 9.24 29.70
N PHE A 95 2.79 8.90 30.81
CA PHE A 95 3.19 9.25 32.16
C PHE A 95 4.67 8.93 32.44
N TRP A 96 5.13 7.73 32.11
CA TRP A 96 6.50 7.29 32.42
C TRP A 96 7.58 7.96 31.57
N ARG A 97 7.21 8.55 30.42
CA ARG A 97 8.14 9.37 29.62
C ARG A 97 8.16 10.82 30.08
N CYS A 98 7.02 11.33 30.57
CA CYS A 98 6.88 12.68 31.08
C CYS A 98 7.49 12.84 32.49
N PHE A 99 7.28 11.84 33.37
CA PHE A 99 7.66 11.83 34.78
C PHE A 99 8.49 10.57 35.13
N PRO A 100 9.79 10.53 34.82
CA PRO A 100 10.62 9.36 35.10
C PRO A 100 10.75 9.01 36.60
N ASP A 101 10.53 10.00 37.48
CA ASP A 101 10.53 9.86 38.95
C ASP A 101 9.14 9.50 39.52
N GLY A 102 8.11 9.40 38.66
CA GLY A 102 6.75 9.05 39.04
C GLY A 102 5.97 10.15 39.77
N LYS A 103 6.46 11.40 39.74
CA LYS A 103 5.79 12.55 40.37
C LYS A 103 5.22 13.48 39.31
N ASP A 104 3.90 13.57 39.25
CA ASP A 104 3.23 14.43 38.30
C ASP A 104 3.20 15.91 38.74
N VAL A 105 3.49 16.80 37.79
CA VAL A 105 3.54 18.24 37.98
C VAL A 105 2.65 18.90 36.95
N TYR A 106 1.86 19.88 37.39
CA TYR A 106 0.94 20.64 36.54
C TYR A 106 1.12 22.13 36.74
N ASP A 107 0.84 22.89 35.69
CA ASP A 107 0.84 24.36 35.73
C ASP A 107 -0.42 24.92 36.40
N ALA A 108 -0.52 26.25 36.47
CA ALA A 108 -1.66 26.94 37.08
C ALA A 108 -2.99 26.73 36.34
N ILE A 109 -2.95 26.34 35.06
CA ILE A 109 -4.11 26.08 34.19
C ILE A 109 -4.42 24.56 34.16
N GLY A 110 -3.61 23.75 34.85
CA GLY A 110 -3.76 22.31 34.99
C GLY A 110 -3.14 21.49 33.85
N ASP A 111 -2.32 22.09 32.98
CA ASP A 111 -1.59 21.36 31.94
C ASP A 111 -0.34 20.69 32.52
N VAL A 112 0.10 19.62 31.86
CA VAL A 112 1.22 18.80 32.33
C VAL A 112 2.57 19.49 32.10
N ILE A 113 3.43 19.50 33.12
CA ILE A 113 4.82 19.97 33.00
C ILE A 113 5.76 18.77 33.05
N CYS A 114 6.17 18.27 31.89
CA CYS A 114 7.11 17.15 31.82
C CYS A 114 8.55 17.57 32.15
N HIS A 115 9.28 16.69 32.84
CA HIS A 115 10.71 16.84 33.14
C HIS A 115 11.56 15.63 32.73
N GLY A 116 10.98 14.72 31.94
CA GLY A 116 11.72 13.64 31.29
C GLY A 116 12.56 14.09 30.09
N THR A 117 13.12 13.12 29.36
CA THR A 117 13.93 13.40 28.17
C THR A 117 13.06 13.90 27.02
N GLU A 118 13.35 15.09 26.49
CA GLU A 118 12.59 15.75 25.41
C GLU A 118 12.34 14.86 24.18
N SER A 119 13.32 14.07 23.74
CA SER A 119 13.14 13.17 22.59
C SER A 119 12.12 12.07 22.84
N LEU A 120 12.06 11.56 24.06
CA LEU A 120 11.12 10.51 24.48
C LEU A 120 9.72 11.09 24.74
N ILE A 121 9.64 12.31 25.27
CA ILE A 121 8.39 13.07 25.41
C ILE A 121 7.82 13.38 24.02
N ARG A 122 8.67 13.83 23.09
CA ARG A 122 8.25 14.07 21.71
C ARG A 122 7.64 12.83 21.08
N GLU A 123 8.26 11.67 21.27
CA GLU A 123 7.74 10.41 20.76
C GLU A 123 6.46 9.95 21.47
N SER A 124 6.29 10.28 22.75
CA SER A 124 5.07 9.94 23.49
C SER A 124 3.85 10.73 23.02
N TYR A 125 4.02 11.88 22.37
CA TYR A 125 2.94 12.64 21.70
C TYR A 125 2.59 12.13 20.28
N LYS A 126 3.25 11.08 19.78
CA LYS A 126 3.05 10.56 18.41
C LYS A 126 2.24 9.26 18.38
N SER A 127 1.10 9.22 19.06
CA SER A 127 0.28 8.00 19.14
C SER A 127 -0.62 7.77 17.91
N PHE A 128 -1.32 8.80 17.41
CA PHE A 128 -2.34 8.63 16.36
C PHE A 128 -1.86 9.10 14.98
N PRO A 129 -2.07 8.33 13.90
CA PRO A 129 -2.42 6.91 13.86
C PRO A 129 -1.18 6.04 14.13
N SER A 130 -1.37 4.72 14.28
CA SER A 130 -0.26 3.79 14.47
C SER A 130 0.64 3.72 13.23
N GLY A 131 1.94 3.98 13.42
CA GLY A 131 2.94 3.97 12.35
C GLY A 131 3.27 2.57 11.87
N HIS A 132 3.49 1.64 12.80
CA HIS A 132 3.64 0.22 12.50
C HIS A 132 2.45 -0.30 11.71
N THR A 133 1.23 -0.10 12.23
CA THR A 133 0.01 -0.64 11.61
C THR A 133 -0.23 -0.06 10.22
N SER A 134 -0.11 1.26 10.05
CA SER A 134 -0.32 1.89 8.73
C SER A 134 0.66 1.36 7.67
N TRP A 135 1.95 1.25 7.98
CA TRP A 135 2.93 0.68 7.06
C TRP A 135 2.70 -0.80 6.78
N SER A 136 2.35 -1.60 7.80
CA SER A 136 2.02 -3.02 7.62
C SER A 136 0.85 -3.20 6.66
N PHE A 137 -0.26 -2.49 6.90
CA PHE A 137 -1.46 -2.58 6.06
C PHE A 137 -1.25 -1.98 4.68
N ALA A 138 -0.38 -0.98 4.53
CA ALA A 138 -0.02 -0.44 3.22
C ALA A 138 0.72 -1.49 2.36
N GLY A 139 1.82 -2.04 2.87
CA GLY A 139 2.63 -3.01 2.14
C GLY A 139 1.94 -4.37 1.96
N LEU A 140 1.43 -4.94 3.05
CA LEU A 140 0.76 -6.25 3.02
C LEU A 140 -0.64 -6.17 2.41
N GLY A 141 -1.31 -5.02 2.50
CA GLY A 141 -2.56 -4.77 1.76
C GLY A 141 -2.33 -4.68 0.27
N PHE A 142 -1.26 -4.02 -0.19
CA PHE A 142 -0.88 -4.02 -1.61
C PHE A 142 -0.59 -5.45 -2.09
N LEU A 143 0.14 -6.24 -1.30
CA LEU A 143 0.38 -7.65 -1.60
C LEU A 143 -0.90 -8.48 -1.65
N SER A 144 -1.83 -8.26 -0.71
CA SER A 144 -3.14 -8.92 -0.69
C SER A 144 -3.92 -8.65 -1.99
N LEU A 145 -4.01 -7.38 -2.40
CA LEU A 145 -4.65 -6.98 -3.67
C LEU A 145 -3.94 -7.58 -4.89
N TYR A 146 -2.61 -7.53 -4.90
CA TYR A 146 -1.79 -8.10 -5.97
C TYR A 146 -2.03 -9.60 -6.12
N LEU A 147 -1.99 -10.36 -5.02
CA LEU A 147 -2.28 -11.79 -5.03
C LEU A 147 -3.71 -12.07 -5.50
N ALA A 148 -4.69 -11.29 -5.02
CA ALA A 148 -6.09 -11.45 -5.40
C ALA A 148 -6.28 -11.36 -6.93
N GLY A 149 -5.63 -10.40 -7.58
CA GLY A 149 -5.63 -10.28 -9.04
C GLY A 149 -4.92 -11.45 -9.73
N LYS A 150 -3.73 -11.84 -9.25
CA LYS A 150 -2.89 -12.87 -9.90
C LYS A 150 -3.49 -14.28 -9.85
N ILE A 151 -4.11 -14.65 -8.74
CA ILE A 151 -4.74 -15.97 -8.57
C ILE A 151 -6.21 -15.96 -8.98
N LYS A 152 -6.73 -14.81 -9.43
CA LYS A 152 -8.14 -14.57 -9.73
C LYS A 152 -9.02 -15.07 -8.58
N ALA A 153 -8.82 -14.47 -7.40
CA ALA A 153 -9.51 -14.89 -6.17
C ALA A 153 -11.03 -14.69 -6.26
N PHE A 154 -11.48 -13.70 -7.03
CA PHE A 154 -12.88 -13.34 -7.24
C PHE A 154 -13.39 -13.74 -8.63
N ASP A 155 -13.00 -14.92 -9.12
CA ASP A 155 -13.42 -15.47 -10.43
C ASP A 155 -14.83 -16.10 -10.44
N GLN A 156 -15.64 -15.84 -9.40
CA GLN A 156 -16.99 -16.38 -9.20
C GLN A 156 -17.06 -17.91 -9.05
N ARG A 157 -15.94 -18.62 -8.97
CA ARG A 157 -15.90 -20.09 -8.83
C ARG A 157 -15.96 -20.58 -7.38
N GLY A 158 -15.87 -19.68 -6.39
CA GLY A 158 -16.05 -20.01 -4.98
C GLY A 158 -14.90 -20.77 -4.32
N HIS A 159 -13.67 -20.74 -4.87
CA HIS A 159 -12.53 -21.44 -4.28
C HIS A 159 -11.97 -20.72 -3.03
N ILE A 160 -12.45 -21.12 -1.84
CA ILE A 160 -12.10 -20.51 -0.54
C ILE A 160 -10.59 -20.50 -0.26
N ALA A 161 -9.84 -21.51 -0.70
CA ALA A 161 -8.39 -21.56 -0.50
C ALA A 161 -7.66 -20.33 -1.07
N LYS A 162 -8.16 -19.75 -2.18
CA LYS A 162 -7.62 -18.50 -2.74
C LYS A 162 -7.82 -17.33 -1.78
N LEU A 163 -8.96 -17.27 -1.10
CA LEU A 163 -9.25 -16.23 -0.12
C LEU A 163 -8.33 -16.35 1.10
N CYS A 164 -8.02 -17.56 1.57
CA CYS A 164 -7.04 -17.75 2.65
C CYS A 164 -5.66 -17.16 2.28
N VAL A 165 -5.21 -17.38 1.05
CA VAL A 165 -3.93 -16.82 0.54
C VAL A 165 -3.98 -15.28 0.49
N VAL A 166 -5.11 -14.71 0.06
CA VAL A 166 -5.30 -13.24 -0.01
C VAL A 166 -5.41 -12.60 1.37
N LEU A 167 -6.03 -13.27 2.34
CA LEU A 167 -6.23 -12.75 3.69
C LEU A 167 -4.99 -12.89 4.58
N LEU A 168 -4.10 -13.86 4.30
CA LEU A 168 -2.91 -14.11 5.12
C LEU A 168 -2.04 -12.85 5.34
N PRO A 169 -1.69 -12.04 4.32
CA PRO A 169 -0.97 -10.78 4.54
C PRO A 169 -1.70 -9.80 5.47
N LEU A 170 -3.03 -9.73 5.39
CA LEU A 170 -3.84 -8.84 6.23
C LEU A 170 -3.91 -9.34 7.68
N LEU A 171 -3.94 -10.66 7.89
CA LEU A 171 -3.88 -11.26 9.22
C LEU A 171 -2.52 -10.99 9.87
N LEU A 172 -1.42 -11.08 9.13
CA LEU A 172 -0.10 -10.70 9.62
C LEU A 172 -0.03 -9.22 10.02
N ALA A 173 -0.57 -8.32 9.18
CA ALA A 173 -0.67 -6.90 9.51
C ALA A 173 -1.52 -6.63 10.76
N SER A 174 -2.62 -7.36 10.90
CA SER A 174 -3.52 -7.28 12.07
C SER A 174 -2.81 -7.74 13.34
N GLY A 175 -2.05 -8.84 13.28
CA GLY A 175 -1.24 -9.34 14.39
C GLY A 175 -0.25 -8.31 14.91
N VAL A 176 0.45 -7.60 14.01
CA VAL A 176 1.33 -6.48 14.42
C VAL A 176 0.53 -5.40 15.15
N GLY A 177 -0.64 -5.03 14.64
CA GLY A 177 -1.54 -4.07 15.29
C GLY A 177 -1.94 -4.49 16.70
N ILE A 178 -2.30 -5.76 16.89
CA ILE A 178 -2.70 -6.32 18.18
C ILE A 178 -1.56 -6.23 19.20
N THR A 179 -0.34 -6.60 18.81
CA THR A 179 0.82 -6.53 19.72
C THR A 179 1.06 -5.11 20.27
N LEU A 180 0.75 -4.07 19.50
CA LEU A 180 0.93 -2.68 19.95
C LEU A 180 -0.10 -2.26 21.00
N VAL A 181 -1.28 -2.87 20.99
CA VAL A 181 -2.30 -2.67 22.02
C VAL A 181 -1.89 -3.44 23.28
N ASP A 182 -1.46 -4.70 23.14
CA ASP A 182 -1.01 -5.55 24.26
C ASP A 182 0.23 -5.00 24.98
N ASP A 183 1.11 -4.33 24.22
CA ASP A 183 2.31 -3.65 24.74
C ASP A 183 2.03 -2.22 25.25
N TYR A 184 0.79 -1.74 25.14
CA TYR A 184 0.36 -0.38 25.53
C TYR A 184 1.05 0.76 24.75
N TRP A 185 1.53 0.48 23.54
CA TRP A 185 2.15 1.50 22.68
C TRP A 185 1.14 2.36 21.94
N HIS A 186 -0.04 1.81 21.68
CA HIS A 186 -1.13 2.45 20.94
C HIS A 186 -2.48 2.09 21.53
N HIS A 187 -3.44 3.01 21.41
CA HIS A 187 -4.83 2.71 21.64
C HIS A 187 -5.37 1.92 20.45
N TRP A 188 -6.40 1.10 20.66
CA TRP A 188 -7.04 0.34 19.59
C TRP A 188 -7.52 1.23 18.43
N VAL A 189 -7.99 2.45 18.72
CA VAL A 189 -8.40 3.44 17.70
C VAL A 189 -7.22 3.86 16.80
N ASP A 190 -6.02 4.00 17.37
CA ASP A 190 -4.83 4.37 16.61
C ASP A 190 -4.45 3.25 15.62
N VAL A 191 -4.64 2.00 16.03
CA VAL A 191 -4.43 0.79 15.21
C VAL A 191 -5.46 0.72 14.10
N CYS A 192 -6.76 0.87 14.41
CA CYS A 192 -7.83 0.85 13.40
C CYS A 192 -7.65 1.97 12.36
N ALA A 193 -7.35 3.20 12.80
CA ALA A 193 -7.11 4.31 11.89
C ALA A 193 -5.86 4.08 11.03
N GLY A 194 -4.80 3.50 11.61
CA GLY A 194 -3.61 3.08 10.87
C GLY A 194 -3.94 2.06 9.78
N ALA A 195 -4.74 1.04 10.10
CA ALA A 195 -5.16 0.01 9.15
C ALA A 195 -5.99 0.60 7.99
N VAL A 196 -6.95 1.47 8.30
CA VAL A 196 -7.78 2.16 7.30
C VAL A 196 -6.91 3.04 6.39
N LEU A 197 -6.01 3.84 6.96
CA LEU A 197 -5.10 4.68 6.19
C LEU A 197 -4.23 3.84 5.25
N GLY A 198 -3.59 2.79 5.77
CA GLY A 198 -2.73 1.91 4.99
C GLY A 198 -3.47 1.22 3.84
N LEU A 199 -4.66 0.66 4.11
CA LEU A 199 -5.48 -0.01 3.09
C LEU A 199 -5.99 0.98 2.03
N ALA A 200 -6.42 2.18 2.42
CA ALA A 200 -6.89 3.19 1.48
C ALA A 200 -5.77 3.61 0.51
N VAL A 201 -4.56 3.86 1.03
CA VAL A 201 -3.39 4.20 0.21
C VAL A 201 -3.00 3.03 -0.69
N ALA A 202 -2.91 1.81 -0.16
CA ALA A 202 -2.59 0.61 -0.94
C ALA A 202 -3.59 0.38 -2.08
N THR A 203 -4.88 0.53 -1.79
CA THR A 203 -5.95 0.38 -2.79
C THR A 203 -5.83 1.44 -3.88
N THR A 204 -5.58 2.70 -3.50
CA THR A 204 -5.44 3.81 -4.46
C THR A 204 -4.30 3.56 -5.44
N PHE A 205 -3.11 3.24 -4.94
CA PHE A 205 -1.95 3.03 -5.81
C PHE A 205 -1.98 1.67 -6.52
N TYR A 206 -2.62 0.64 -5.95
CA TYR A 206 -2.90 -0.59 -6.69
C TYR A 206 -3.79 -0.30 -7.90
N LEU A 207 -4.92 0.38 -7.69
CA LEU A 207 -5.88 0.70 -8.75
C LEU A 207 -5.35 1.69 -9.80
N GLN A 208 -4.31 2.46 -9.47
CA GLN A 208 -3.62 3.31 -10.45
C GLN A 208 -2.89 2.47 -11.52
N PHE A 209 -2.41 1.28 -11.17
CA PHE A 209 -1.57 0.45 -12.06
C PHE A 209 -2.25 -0.84 -12.53
N PHE A 210 -3.19 -1.36 -11.74
CA PHE A 210 -3.87 -2.63 -11.97
C PHE A 210 -5.40 -2.46 -11.98
N PRO A 211 -6.14 -3.25 -12.77
CA PRO A 211 -7.59 -3.33 -12.67
C PRO A 211 -8.04 -3.88 -11.30
N PRO A 212 -9.27 -3.60 -10.87
CA PRO A 212 -9.84 -4.22 -9.68
C PRO A 212 -9.73 -5.76 -9.72
N PRO A 213 -9.42 -6.44 -8.60
CA PRO A 213 -9.16 -7.89 -8.60
C PRO A 213 -10.32 -8.78 -9.07
N TYR A 214 -11.55 -8.27 -9.05
CA TYR A 214 -12.75 -8.95 -9.55
C TYR A 214 -12.95 -8.79 -11.06
N HIS A 215 -12.18 -7.92 -11.72
CA HIS A 215 -12.28 -7.72 -13.16
C HIS A 215 -11.62 -8.88 -13.92
N ASN A 216 -12.15 -9.25 -15.09
CA ASN A 216 -11.62 -10.35 -15.92
C ASN A 216 -10.14 -10.18 -16.29
N GLN A 217 -9.70 -8.92 -16.40
CA GLN A 217 -8.32 -8.51 -16.70
C GLN A 217 -7.48 -8.19 -15.45
N GLY A 218 -7.98 -8.41 -14.22
CA GLY A 218 -7.26 -8.11 -12.97
C GLY A 218 -5.96 -8.89 -12.74
N TRP A 219 -5.61 -9.80 -13.65
CA TRP A 219 -4.38 -10.59 -13.58
C TRP A 219 -3.13 -9.86 -14.10
N GLY A 220 -3.27 -8.74 -14.81
CA GLY A 220 -2.16 -7.99 -15.41
C GLY A 220 -2.32 -6.47 -15.24
N PRO A 221 -1.25 -5.67 -15.44
CA PRO A 221 -1.31 -4.21 -15.35
C PRO A 221 -2.00 -3.59 -16.57
N TYR A 222 -2.52 -2.37 -16.45
CA TYR A 222 -3.16 -1.66 -17.58
C TYR A 222 -2.22 -1.46 -18.77
N ALA A 223 -0.92 -1.27 -18.54
CA ALA A 223 0.07 -1.07 -19.60
C ALA A 223 0.21 -2.32 -20.49
N TYR A 224 0.09 -3.51 -19.91
CA TYR A 224 0.14 -4.77 -20.66
C TYR A 224 -1.03 -4.88 -21.65
N PHE A 225 -2.25 -4.58 -21.21
CA PHE A 225 -3.43 -4.63 -22.08
C PHE A 225 -3.42 -3.56 -23.16
N ARG A 226 -2.96 -2.34 -22.84
CA ARG A 226 -2.78 -1.27 -23.84
C ARG A 226 -1.77 -1.65 -24.91
N MET A 227 -0.65 -2.29 -24.54
CA MET A 227 0.33 -2.78 -25.49
C MET A 227 -0.26 -3.87 -26.42
N LEU A 228 -1.02 -4.82 -25.86
CA LEU A 228 -1.68 -5.85 -26.66
C LEU A 228 -2.67 -5.25 -27.68
N GLU A 229 -3.46 -4.27 -27.26
CA GLU A 229 -4.39 -3.57 -28.13
C GLU A 229 -3.66 -2.81 -29.25
N GLN A 230 -2.56 -2.12 -28.92
CA GLN A 230 -1.71 -1.45 -29.93
C GLN A 230 -1.10 -2.43 -30.94
N LEU A 231 -0.62 -3.58 -30.48
CA LEU A 231 -0.09 -4.63 -31.36
C LEU A 231 -1.19 -5.18 -32.28
N HIS A 232 -2.39 -5.39 -31.74
CA HIS A 232 -3.54 -5.85 -32.52
C HIS A 232 -3.91 -4.82 -33.60
N ASN A 233 -4.03 -3.54 -33.23
CA ASN A 233 -4.36 -2.46 -34.16
C ASN A 233 -3.28 -2.26 -35.22
N THR A 234 -2.00 -2.36 -34.85
CA THR A 234 -0.88 -2.24 -35.81
C THR A 234 -0.86 -3.41 -36.78
N ASN A 235 -1.14 -4.64 -36.31
CA ASN A 235 -1.25 -5.80 -37.19
C ASN A 235 -2.47 -5.70 -38.12
N GLY A 236 -3.62 -5.23 -37.61
CA GLY A 236 -4.81 -4.98 -38.43
C GLY A 236 -4.54 -3.96 -39.53
N ALA A 237 -3.98 -2.81 -39.18
CA ALA A 237 -3.62 -1.74 -40.11
C ALA A 237 -2.54 -2.13 -41.13
N ARG A 238 -1.73 -3.17 -40.87
CA ARG A 238 -0.77 -3.72 -41.83
C ARG A 238 -1.40 -4.73 -42.79
N VAL A 239 -2.38 -5.48 -42.32
CA VAL A 239 -3.08 -6.50 -43.12
C VAL A 239 -4.04 -5.87 -44.12
N GLU A 240 -4.71 -4.77 -43.75
CA GLU A 240 -5.67 -4.06 -44.61
C GLU A 240 -5.07 -3.57 -45.94
N PRO A 241 -3.96 -2.79 -45.98
CA PRO A 241 -3.33 -2.35 -47.22
C PRO A 241 -2.70 -3.50 -48.02
N GLN A 242 -2.28 -4.58 -47.35
CA GLN A 242 -1.72 -5.75 -48.03
C GLN A 242 -2.83 -6.56 -48.72
N ARG A 243 -4.03 -6.63 -48.13
CA ARG A 243 -5.22 -7.19 -48.77
C ARG A 243 -5.65 -6.37 -49.98
N GLU A 244 -5.73 -5.04 -49.83
CA GLU A 244 -6.10 -4.15 -50.95
C GLU A 244 -5.12 -4.26 -52.12
N GLN A 245 -3.81 -4.38 -51.86
CA GLN A 245 -2.81 -4.59 -52.91
C GLN A 245 -2.95 -5.96 -53.60
N ILE A 246 -3.26 -7.02 -52.86
CA ILE A 246 -3.48 -8.36 -53.43
C ILE A 246 -4.76 -8.39 -54.27
N ASP A 247 -5.84 -7.76 -53.79
CA ASP A 247 -7.11 -7.69 -54.52
C ASP A 247 -6.99 -6.82 -55.78
N ALA A 248 -6.23 -5.72 -55.73
CA ALA A 248 -5.92 -4.90 -56.91
C ALA A 248 -5.09 -5.66 -57.94
N ALA A 249 -4.09 -6.43 -57.51
CA ALA A 249 -3.27 -7.26 -58.40
C ALA A 249 -4.10 -8.40 -59.03
N ARG A 250 -5.01 -9.01 -58.28
CA ARG A 250 -5.90 -10.07 -58.78
C ARG A 250 -6.87 -9.54 -59.84
N ASN A 251 -7.50 -8.39 -59.58
CA ASN A 251 -8.41 -7.77 -60.54
C ASN A 251 -7.68 -7.31 -61.80
N GLY A 252 -6.45 -6.80 -61.67
CA GLY A 252 -5.60 -6.45 -62.81
C GLY A 252 -5.24 -7.67 -63.68
N SER A 253 -4.95 -8.82 -63.08
CA SER A 253 -4.69 -10.07 -63.81
C SER A 253 -5.93 -10.58 -64.55
N GLN A 254 -7.10 -10.58 -63.89
CA GLN A 254 -8.35 -11.00 -64.54
C GLN A 254 -8.72 -10.12 -65.74
N MET A 255 -8.51 -8.81 -65.64
CA MET A 255 -8.77 -7.88 -66.75
C MET A 255 -7.81 -8.11 -67.93
N LEU A 256 -6.56 -8.51 -67.67
CA LEU A 256 -5.60 -8.87 -68.72
C LEU A 256 -5.98 -10.17 -69.41
N ASP A 257 -6.41 -11.18 -68.65
CA ASP A 257 -6.87 -12.46 -69.21
C ASP A 257 -8.13 -12.28 -70.09
N GLU A 258 -9.08 -11.44 -69.69
CA GLU A 258 -10.27 -11.10 -70.50
C GLU A 258 -9.92 -10.37 -71.81
N LEU A 259 -8.89 -9.52 -71.80
CA LEU A 259 -8.40 -8.82 -73.00
C LEU A 259 -7.66 -9.74 -73.97
N GLU A 260 -7.02 -10.80 -73.48
CA GLU A 260 -6.36 -11.81 -74.32
C GLU A 260 -7.36 -12.83 -74.91
N GLU A 261 -8.44 -13.16 -74.19
CA GLU A 261 -9.53 -13.99 -74.74
C GLU A 261 -10.33 -13.25 -75.82
N GLY A 262 -10.58 -11.94 -75.66
CA GLY A 262 -11.31 -11.14 -76.65
C GLY A 262 -10.55 -10.86 -77.96
N LYS A 263 -9.26 -11.21 -78.05
CA LYS A 263 -8.42 -11.06 -79.25
C LYS A 263 -8.27 -12.34 -80.08
N ARG A 264 -8.83 -13.47 -79.63
CA ARG A 264 -8.71 -14.77 -80.28
C ARG A 264 -9.93 -15.13 -81.11
#